data_AF-A0A352XQF8-F1
#
_entry.id   AF-A0A352XQF8-F1
#
_cell.length_a   1.000
_cell.length_b   1.000
_cell.length_c   1.000
_cell.angle_alpha   90.00
_cell.angle_beta   90.00
_cell.angle_gamma   90.00
#
_symmetry.space_group_name_H-M   'P 1'
#
loop_
_entity.id
_entity.type
_entity.pdbx_description
1 polymer ?
#
loop_
_entity_poly.entity_id
_entity_poly.type
_entity_poly.pdbx_seq_one_letter_code
_entity_poly.pdbx_strand_id
1 'polypeptide(L)'
;MADECSDADKNSTNSFAIRHTNHTSAGEEIYMAIKEKNVQPTIEKTTLEVGTYKEDFYKNLPPQRDGGPEFVVRKQPTAQHGMWKAILSPIAVLFMATALMVALLSFGLGASLKSAPSTGNTDSASSNSTSNSSMNTASASTTAPTNVPNATQSYGNQLLPYTIDPDGAKHFTMTAKQVMWEVVKGHRVLAWSINGTVPGPMIRVTAGDHIRVTFINHFPEATAIHWHGLLIPSAEDGVPGIGQKPIPAGQTYVYDFTVHDQDVGTHWYHSHYDDIQQVPGGFYGAFIVDPRPGTPLAHQAIHADVEYTEFISTMDGYYVLNGKSFPDTQPIYVKHGQTVHVRLIGADATMMHPMHLHGHFFNIVAEDGHMLAQPIQKDTLPVNPGETYDITFYAWAAPGSIYPFHCHILSHLMNPGQTGGEMGGLITLVEYAR
;
A
#
# COMPACT_ATOMS: atom_id res chain seq x y z
N MET A 1 23.41 -15.19 3.07
CA MET A 1 23.81 -16.54 3.51
C MET A 1 22.90 -17.53 2.82
N ALA A 2 23.27 -17.89 1.60
CA ALA A 2 22.80 -19.08 0.90
C ALA A 2 24.05 -19.96 0.85
N ASP A 3 24.02 -21.11 1.53
CA ASP A 3 24.92 -22.26 1.42
C ASP A 3 24.77 -23.10 2.70
N GLU A 4 23.79 -24.02 2.69
CA GLU A 4 23.73 -25.29 3.44
C GLU A 4 22.30 -25.85 3.36
N CYS A 5 21.90 -26.24 2.16
CA CYS A 5 20.77 -27.14 1.94
C CYS A 5 20.95 -27.84 0.58
N SER A 6 22.15 -28.37 0.31
CA SER A 6 22.36 -29.32 -0.77
C SER A 6 22.38 -30.72 -0.15
N ASP A 7 21.28 -31.44 -0.35
CA ASP A 7 21.14 -32.92 -0.37
C ASP A 7 19.82 -33.40 0.25
N ALA A 8 18.71 -32.71 -0.04
CA ALA A 8 17.36 -33.25 0.17
C ALA A 8 16.64 -33.37 -1.17
N ASP A 9 16.73 -34.58 -1.71
CA ASP A 9 15.95 -35.23 -2.77
C ASP A 9 14.98 -34.39 -3.62
N LYS A 10 15.28 -34.34 -4.92
CA LYS A 10 14.40 -33.83 -5.99
C LYS A 10 13.22 -34.79 -6.21
N ASN A 11 12.25 -34.84 -5.28
CA ASN A 11 10.85 -35.26 -5.48
C ASN A 11 10.12 -35.44 -4.14
N SER A 12 9.67 -34.35 -3.50
CA SER A 12 8.58 -34.46 -2.51
C SER A 12 7.81 -33.17 -2.31
N THR A 13 6.52 -33.26 -2.58
CA THR A 13 5.45 -32.35 -2.15
C THR A 13 5.25 -32.39 -0.63
N ASN A 14 5.11 -31.21 -0.02
CA ASN A 14 4.64 -30.90 1.33
C ASN A 14 5.56 -31.24 2.53
N SER A 15 6.40 -30.27 2.90
CA SER A 15 6.94 -30.11 4.25
C SER A 15 6.52 -28.73 4.76
N PHE A 16 5.85 -28.65 5.91
CA PHE A 16 5.61 -27.39 6.62
C PHE A 16 6.55 -27.29 7.82
N ALA A 17 7.24 -26.16 7.96
CA ALA A 17 8.03 -25.83 9.14
C ALA A 17 7.24 -24.82 9.97
N ILE A 18 6.96 -25.14 11.24
CA ILE A 18 6.43 -24.16 12.19
C ILE A 18 7.63 -23.52 12.87
N ARG A 19 7.85 -22.21 12.62
CA ARG A 19 8.86 -21.41 13.31
C ARG A 19 8.23 -20.79 14.53
N HIS A 20 8.67 -21.18 15.72
CA HIS A 20 8.31 -20.51 16.96
C HIS A 20 9.56 -19.87 17.57
N THR A 21 9.55 -18.55 17.69
CA THR A 21 10.61 -17.76 18.33
C THR A 21 10.17 -17.43 19.75
N ASN A 22 10.98 -17.79 20.74
CA ASN A 22 10.74 -17.39 22.13
C ASN A 22 11.85 -16.44 22.57
N HIS A 23 11.49 -15.22 22.95
CA HIS A 23 12.45 -14.24 23.46
C HIS A 23 12.57 -14.37 24.98
N THR A 24 13.75 -14.82 25.44
CA THR A 24 14.10 -14.82 26.86
C THR A 24 15.26 -13.86 27.11
N SER A 25 15.49 -13.48 28.37
CA SER A 25 16.59 -12.60 28.78
C SER A 25 18.00 -13.18 28.54
N ALA A 26 18.10 -14.42 28.06
CA ALA A 26 19.34 -15.13 27.74
C ALA A 26 19.61 -15.31 26.22
N GLY A 27 18.73 -14.82 25.34
CA GLY A 27 18.87 -14.93 23.88
C GLY A 27 17.69 -15.65 23.19
N GLU A 28 17.72 -15.68 21.85
CA GLU A 28 16.73 -16.37 21.01
C GLU A 28 16.94 -17.89 20.99
N GLU A 29 15.88 -18.66 21.20
CA GLU A 29 15.83 -20.09 20.89
C GLU A 29 14.82 -20.38 19.77
N ILE A 30 15.21 -21.21 18.80
CA ILE A 30 14.41 -21.59 17.63
C ILE A 30 14.11 -23.08 17.70
N TYR A 31 12.83 -23.43 17.58
CA TYR A 31 12.36 -24.83 17.51
C TYR A 31 11.78 -25.09 16.12
N MET A 32 12.16 -26.22 15.50
CA MET A 32 11.61 -26.71 14.23
C MET A 32 11.05 -28.12 14.40
N ALA A 33 9.88 -28.38 13.83
CA ALA A 33 9.31 -29.72 13.66
C ALA A 33 9.26 -30.05 12.16
N ILE A 34 9.68 -31.26 11.80
CA ILE A 34 9.73 -31.75 10.41
C ILE A 34 8.87 -33.01 10.31
N LYS A 35 8.08 -33.13 9.23
CA LYS A 35 7.23 -34.30 8.94
C LYS A 35 7.96 -35.26 7.98
N GLU A 36 8.09 -36.53 8.34
CA GLU A 36 8.44 -37.61 7.39
C GLU A 36 7.18 -38.31 6.84
N LYS A 37 7.30 -38.84 5.62
CA LYS A 37 6.23 -39.18 4.66
C LYS A 37 5.16 -40.20 5.13
N ASN A 38 3.99 -40.08 4.50
CA ASN A 38 2.93 -41.09 4.28
C ASN A 38 1.88 -41.38 5.38
N VAL A 39 0.90 -40.47 5.59
CA VAL A 39 -0.48 -40.83 6.01
C VAL A 39 -1.48 -39.74 5.53
N GLN A 40 -2.63 -40.13 4.98
CA GLN A 40 -3.78 -39.25 4.61
C GLN A 40 -4.54 -38.78 5.87
N PRO A 41 -4.98 -37.51 5.98
CA PRO A 41 -5.61 -37.02 7.21
C PRO A 41 -7.11 -37.37 7.30
N THR A 42 -7.52 -38.01 8.39
CA THR A 42 -8.89 -37.95 8.91
C THR A 42 -9.00 -36.73 9.83
N ILE A 43 -9.87 -35.78 9.50
CA ILE A 43 -10.05 -34.54 10.26
C ILE A 43 -11.00 -34.83 11.44
N GLU A 44 -10.47 -34.85 12.66
CA GLU A 44 -11.27 -34.59 13.87
C GLU A 44 -11.12 -33.12 14.26
N LYS A 45 -12.26 -32.43 14.36
CA LYS A 45 -12.35 -31.05 14.83
C LYS A 45 -11.89 -30.99 16.29
N THR A 46 -10.89 -30.18 16.60
CA THR A 46 -10.66 -29.71 17.97
C THR A 46 -10.47 -28.21 17.96
N THR A 47 -11.37 -27.51 18.63
CA THR A 47 -11.34 -26.06 18.86
C THR A 47 -10.22 -25.75 19.84
N LEU A 48 -9.27 -24.89 19.48
CA LEU A 48 -8.21 -24.40 20.37
C LEU A 48 -8.61 -23.02 20.92
N GLU A 49 -8.94 -22.94 22.20
CA GLU A 49 -9.03 -21.67 22.92
C GLU A 49 -7.63 -21.18 23.31
N VAL A 50 -7.38 -19.88 23.13
CA VAL A 50 -6.09 -19.24 23.39
C VAL A 50 -5.98 -18.89 24.87
N GLY A 51 -5.33 -19.76 25.64
CA GLY A 51 -4.83 -19.49 26.99
C GLY A 51 -3.30 -19.44 27.00
N THR A 52 -2.71 -18.71 27.94
CA THR A 52 -1.25 -18.52 28.12
C THR A 52 -0.54 -19.83 28.47
N TYR A 53 0.40 -20.30 27.63
CA TYR A 53 1.08 -21.60 27.82
C TYR A 53 2.55 -21.47 28.28
N LYS A 54 2.88 -22.16 29.38
CA LYS A 54 4.24 -22.37 29.92
C LYS A 54 4.81 -23.72 29.44
N GLU A 55 6.15 -23.84 29.48
CA GLU A 55 7.06 -24.91 29.03
C GLU A 55 6.68 -26.40 29.21
N ASP A 56 5.61 -26.74 29.91
CA ASP A 56 5.29 -28.14 30.28
C ASP A 56 4.61 -28.95 29.16
N PHE A 57 4.28 -28.34 28.02
CA PHE A 57 3.58 -28.99 26.91
C PHE A 57 4.37 -30.15 26.27
N TYR A 58 5.69 -30.02 26.14
CA TYR A 58 6.52 -31.02 25.47
C TYR A 58 6.89 -32.23 26.34
N LYS A 59 6.71 -32.14 27.66
CA LYS A 59 7.03 -33.24 28.59
C LYS A 59 5.89 -34.21 28.82
N ASN A 60 4.66 -33.85 28.44
CA ASN A 60 3.45 -34.62 28.72
C ASN A 60 2.73 -35.14 27.46
N LEU A 61 3.43 -35.24 26.33
CA LEU A 61 2.89 -35.96 25.18
C LEU A 61 2.68 -37.44 25.57
N PRO A 62 1.50 -38.03 25.30
CA PRO A 62 1.23 -39.42 25.67
C PRO A 62 2.23 -40.38 25.00
N PRO A 63 2.62 -41.49 25.65
CA PRO A 63 3.54 -42.45 25.06
C PRO A 63 2.95 -43.01 23.76
N GLN A 64 3.80 -43.09 22.74
CA GLN A 64 3.49 -43.52 21.37
C GLN A 64 2.74 -44.86 21.36
N ARG A 65 1.61 -44.92 20.65
CA ARG A 65 1.10 -46.18 20.11
C ARG A 65 1.73 -46.39 18.74
N ASP A 66 2.24 -47.59 18.53
CA ASP A 66 3.07 -48.00 17.40
C ASP A 66 2.57 -47.44 16.04
N GLY A 67 3.45 -46.68 15.36
CA GLY A 67 3.28 -46.25 13.97
C GLY A 67 3.01 -44.75 13.70
N GLY A 68 3.06 -43.86 14.70
CA GLY A 68 2.91 -42.41 14.52
C GLY A 68 4.20 -41.66 14.10
N PRO A 69 4.11 -40.43 13.56
CA PRO A 69 5.26 -39.66 13.08
C PRO A 69 6.24 -39.30 14.22
N GLU A 70 7.53 -39.42 13.95
CA GLU A 70 8.61 -39.13 14.89
C GLU A 70 8.90 -37.61 14.90
N PHE A 71 8.78 -36.97 16.07
CA PHE A 71 9.13 -35.56 16.23
C PHE A 71 10.52 -35.45 16.84
N VAL A 72 11.49 -35.04 16.04
CA VAL A 72 12.88 -34.85 16.50
C VAL A 72 13.11 -33.37 16.84
N VAL A 73 13.32 -33.06 18.11
CA VAL A 73 13.73 -31.73 18.57
C VAL A 73 15.24 -31.61 18.44
N ARG A 74 15.73 -30.75 17.54
CA ARG A 74 17.17 -30.44 17.43
C ARG A 74 17.44 -29.03 17.94
N LYS A 75 18.35 -28.91 18.91
CA LYS A 75 18.90 -27.63 19.34
C LYS A 75 19.94 -27.17 18.30
N GLN A 76 19.71 -26.05 17.62
CA GLN A 76 20.78 -25.47 16.80
C GLN A 76 21.83 -24.79 17.68
N PRO A 77 23.14 -24.88 17.34
CA PRO A 77 24.15 -24.08 18.00
C PRO A 77 23.94 -22.61 17.61
N THR A 78 23.85 -21.73 18.60
CA THR A 78 23.89 -20.29 18.38
C THR A 78 25.27 -19.92 17.82
N ALA A 79 25.29 -19.25 16.67
CA ALA A 79 26.52 -18.69 16.12
C ALA A 79 27.13 -17.72 17.15
N GLN A 80 28.33 -18.03 17.65
CA GLN A 80 29.09 -17.06 18.43
C GLN A 80 29.50 -15.90 17.53
N HIS A 81 28.74 -14.82 17.54
CA HIS A 81 29.23 -13.54 17.05
C HIS A 81 30.28 -13.00 18.02
N GLY A 82 31.50 -12.87 17.51
CA GLY A 82 32.64 -12.32 18.20
C GLY A 82 32.37 -10.91 18.71
N MET A 83 32.32 -10.82 20.04
CA MET A 83 32.75 -9.73 20.91
C MET A 83 33.27 -8.46 20.21
N TRP A 84 32.40 -7.46 20.13
CA TRP A 84 32.78 -6.07 19.86
C TRP A 84 33.82 -5.59 20.90
N LYS A 85 34.98 -5.14 20.44
CA LYS A 85 35.71 -4.04 21.10
C LYS A 85 35.49 -2.77 20.29
N ALA A 86 34.48 -2.00 20.67
CA ALA A 86 34.46 -0.55 20.49
C ALA A 86 33.59 0.04 21.60
N ILE A 87 34.19 0.16 22.78
CA ILE A 87 33.63 0.88 23.92
C ILE A 87 33.61 2.36 23.54
N LEU A 88 32.45 2.88 23.14
CA LEU A 88 32.14 4.29 23.38
C LEU A 88 31.92 4.41 24.88
N SER A 89 32.96 4.88 25.58
CA SER A 89 32.92 5.13 27.01
C SER A 89 31.72 6.04 27.33
N PRO A 90 30.98 5.80 28.43
CA PRO A 90 29.89 6.68 28.86
C PRO A 90 30.33 8.15 29.05
N ILE A 91 31.63 8.39 29.23
CA ILE A 91 32.24 9.73 29.26
C ILE A 91 32.18 10.40 27.88
N ALA A 92 32.37 9.66 26.79
CA ALA A 92 32.34 10.21 25.42
C ALA A 92 30.93 10.63 24.99
N VAL A 93 29.90 9.88 25.44
CA VAL A 93 28.49 10.24 25.21
C VAL A 93 28.11 11.50 26.00
N LEU A 94 28.62 11.64 27.23
CA LEU A 94 28.38 12.83 28.06
C LEU A 94 29.07 14.09 27.49
N PHE A 95 30.27 13.95 26.91
CA PHE A 95 30.98 15.04 26.23
C PHE A 95 30.29 15.49 24.94
N MET A 96 29.75 14.55 24.13
CA MET A 96 28.98 14.92 22.93
C MET A 96 27.65 15.61 23.29
N ALA A 97 26.94 15.13 24.31
CA ALA A 97 25.68 15.75 24.73
C ALA A 97 25.88 17.17 25.29
N THR A 98 26.96 17.39 26.05
CA THR A 98 27.30 18.73 26.59
C THR A 98 27.78 19.69 25.50
N ALA A 99 28.58 19.21 24.52
CA ALA A 99 28.97 20.03 23.37
C ALA A 99 27.76 20.44 22.51
N LEU A 100 26.78 19.54 22.32
CA LEU A 100 25.54 19.85 21.60
C LEU A 100 24.68 20.88 22.35
N MET A 101 24.59 20.77 23.67
CA MET A 101 23.82 21.71 24.50
C MET A 101 24.44 23.12 24.51
N VAL A 102 25.78 23.21 24.57
CA VAL A 102 26.50 24.49 24.49
C VAL A 102 26.34 25.12 23.10
N ALA A 103 26.37 24.32 22.03
CA ALA A 103 26.13 24.82 20.67
C ALA A 103 24.70 25.36 20.49
N LEU A 104 23.69 24.66 21.02
CA LEU A 104 22.29 25.10 20.96
C LEU A 104 22.02 26.36 21.81
N LEU A 105 22.71 26.51 22.94
CA LEU A 105 22.62 27.72 23.78
C LEU A 105 23.42 28.90 23.21
N SER A 106 24.41 28.65 22.36
CA SER A 106 25.23 29.69 21.71
C SER A 106 24.57 30.29 20.46
N PHE A 107 23.58 29.61 19.87
CA PHE A 107 22.83 30.09 18.69
C PHE A 107 21.46 30.69 19.01
N GLY A 108 21.07 30.77 20.29
CA GLY A 108 19.80 31.31 20.75
C GLY A 108 19.93 32.61 21.54
N LEU A 109 20.50 33.67 20.96
CA LEU A 109 20.50 35.02 21.55
C LEU A 109 20.17 36.05 20.46
N GLY A 110 18.88 36.33 20.32
CA GLY A 110 18.42 37.31 19.33
C GLY A 110 16.91 37.52 19.24
N ALA A 111 16.16 37.50 20.35
CA ALA A 111 14.80 38.05 20.37
C ALA A 111 14.44 38.56 21.77
N SER A 112 14.58 39.88 21.96
CA SER A 112 14.08 40.60 23.12
C SER A 112 12.56 40.72 23.04
N LEU A 113 11.84 40.24 24.05
CA LEU A 113 10.46 40.63 24.34
C LEU A 113 10.38 41.16 25.77
N LYS A 114 10.06 42.45 25.89
CA LYS A 114 9.69 43.14 27.13
C LYS A 114 8.36 42.56 27.63
N SER A 115 8.29 42.22 28.91
CA SER A 115 7.05 41.93 29.63
C SER A 115 6.93 42.82 30.87
N ALA A 116 5.75 43.42 31.07
CA ALA A 116 5.10 43.68 32.37
C ALA A 116 3.72 44.35 32.13
N PRO A 117 2.76 44.33 33.09
CA PRO A 117 2.23 43.14 33.77
C PRO A 117 0.69 43.15 33.99
N SER A 118 0.17 41.98 34.39
CA SER A 118 -0.90 41.68 35.37
C SER A 118 -2.31 42.29 35.25
N THR A 119 -3.31 41.39 35.23
CA THR A 119 -4.34 41.09 36.27
C THR A 119 -5.10 39.86 35.74
N GLY A 120 -5.46 38.79 36.46
CA GLY A 120 -5.85 38.62 37.85
C GLY A 120 -7.30 38.16 37.86
N ASN A 121 -7.59 36.86 37.91
CA ASN A 121 -8.57 36.31 38.85
C ASN A 121 -8.55 34.78 38.92
N THR A 122 -8.78 34.32 40.14
CA THR A 122 -8.97 32.96 40.62
C THR A 122 -10.32 32.40 40.18
N ASP A 123 -10.41 31.07 40.01
CA ASP A 123 -11.26 30.24 40.87
C ASP A 123 -10.97 28.74 40.67
N SER A 124 -11.03 28.05 41.80
CA SER A 124 -10.68 26.65 42.02
C SER A 124 -11.86 25.72 41.77
N ALA A 125 -11.63 24.55 41.17
CA ALA A 125 -12.29 23.31 41.59
C ALA A 125 -11.56 22.08 41.02
N SER A 126 -11.15 21.21 41.93
CA SER A 126 -10.52 19.90 41.70
C SER A 126 -11.50 18.86 41.17
N SER A 127 -11.07 18.04 40.20
CA SER A 127 -11.41 16.62 40.20
C SER A 127 -10.35 15.81 39.44
N ASN A 128 -9.82 14.79 40.12
CA ASN A 128 -9.04 13.71 39.52
C ASN A 128 -9.97 12.85 38.66
N SER A 129 -9.63 12.61 37.40
CA SER A 129 -9.95 11.34 36.75
C SER A 129 -8.94 11.00 35.64
N THR A 130 -8.55 9.74 35.67
CA THR A 130 -7.71 8.99 34.74
C THR A 130 -8.11 9.19 33.27
N SER A 131 -7.17 9.68 32.45
CA SER A 131 -7.33 9.77 31.00
C SER A 131 -7.13 8.40 30.34
N ASN A 132 -8.23 7.70 30.10
CA ASN A 132 -8.31 6.65 29.09
C ASN A 132 -8.83 7.31 27.80
N SER A 133 -7.93 7.76 26.94
CA SER A 133 -8.28 8.38 25.65
C SER A 133 -8.56 7.29 24.61
N SER A 134 -9.78 6.77 24.64
CA SER A 134 -10.39 6.11 23.50
C SER A 134 -10.64 7.15 22.41
N MET A 135 -9.93 7.05 21.29
CA MET A 135 -10.24 7.80 20.08
C MET A 135 -11.64 7.39 19.60
N ASN A 136 -12.60 8.27 19.84
CA ASN A 136 -13.92 8.19 19.22
C ASN A 136 -13.72 8.53 17.73
N THR A 137 -13.81 7.53 16.86
CA THR A 137 -14.01 7.71 15.43
C THR A 137 -15.39 8.33 15.24
N ALA A 138 -15.45 9.66 15.24
CA ALA A 138 -16.61 10.36 14.77
C ALA A 138 -16.71 10.14 13.26
N SER A 139 -17.55 9.19 12.84
CA SER A 139 -18.19 9.23 11.53
C SER A 139 -18.95 10.56 11.45
N ALA A 140 -18.28 11.58 10.91
CA ALA A 140 -18.96 12.72 10.35
C ALA A 140 -19.68 12.22 9.10
N SER A 141 -20.92 11.77 9.29
CA SER A 141 -21.89 11.67 8.21
C SER A 141 -22.07 13.08 7.65
N THR A 142 -21.21 13.45 6.69
CA THR A 142 -21.40 14.64 5.87
C THR A 142 -22.60 14.37 4.99
N THR A 143 -23.71 15.03 5.31
CA THR A 143 -24.86 15.16 4.42
C THR A 143 -24.33 15.49 3.02
N ALA A 144 -24.63 14.64 2.03
CA ALA A 144 -24.20 14.84 0.66
C ALA A 144 -24.51 16.28 0.22
N PRO A 145 -23.53 17.05 -0.28
CA PRO A 145 -23.77 18.43 -0.65
C PRO A 145 -24.90 18.47 -1.68
N THR A 146 -25.93 19.27 -1.44
CA THR A 146 -27.21 19.24 -2.18
C THR A 146 -27.10 19.55 -3.68
N ASN A 147 -25.90 19.91 -4.18
CA ASN A 147 -25.62 20.32 -5.56
C ASN A 147 -24.53 19.50 -6.26
N VAL A 148 -24.04 18.40 -5.67
CA VAL A 148 -23.02 17.56 -6.32
C VAL A 148 -23.71 16.49 -7.18
N PRO A 149 -23.44 16.42 -8.49
CA PRO A 149 -24.07 15.44 -9.37
C PRO A 149 -23.54 14.02 -9.10
N ASN A 150 -24.36 13.01 -9.39
CA ASN A 150 -23.89 11.63 -9.41
C ASN A 150 -22.83 11.43 -10.51
N ALA A 151 -21.85 10.55 -10.25
CA ALA A 151 -20.94 10.09 -11.26
C ALA A 151 -21.70 9.45 -12.43
N THR A 152 -21.30 9.76 -13.66
CA THR A 152 -21.90 9.19 -14.88
C THR A 152 -21.27 7.86 -15.28
N GLN A 153 -20.08 7.57 -14.74
CA GLN A 153 -19.34 6.34 -14.95
C GLN A 153 -19.37 5.49 -13.69
N SER A 154 -19.28 4.18 -13.88
CA SER A 154 -19.26 3.21 -12.79
C SER A 154 -17.87 2.71 -12.42
N TYR A 155 -16.83 3.05 -13.20
CA TYR A 155 -15.44 2.66 -12.93
C TYR A 155 -14.49 3.76 -13.42
N GLY A 156 -13.26 3.76 -12.91
CA GLY A 156 -12.18 4.69 -13.30
C GLY A 156 -11.09 4.03 -14.14
N ASN A 157 -9.88 4.60 -14.08
CA ASN A 157 -8.67 4.10 -14.77
C ASN A 157 -8.74 4.02 -16.31
N GLN A 158 -9.72 4.65 -16.96
CA GLN A 158 -9.74 4.70 -18.42
C GLN A 158 -8.56 5.53 -18.94
N LEU A 159 -7.98 5.14 -20.06
CA LEU A 159 -6.91 5.90 -20.70
C LEU A 159 -7.40 7.32 -21.03
N LEU A 160 -6.64 8.33 -20.60
CA LEU A 160 -6.91 9.73 -20.88
C LEU A 160 -6.50 10.02 -22.33
N PRO A 161 -7.44 10.44 -23.20
CA PRO A 161 -7.08 10.85 -24.56
C PRO A 161 -6.28 12.15 -24.54
N TYR A 162 -5.42 12.31 -25.53
CA TYR A 162 -4.64 13.52 -25.77
C TYR A 162 -4.72 13.95 -27.23
N THR A 163 -4.38 15.22 -27.46
CA THR A 163 -4.05 15.76 -28.79
C THR A 163 -2.56 16.00 -28.90
N ILE A 164 -2.04 16.20 -30.11
CA ILE A 164 -0.66 16.64 -30.32
C ILE A 164 -0.67 18.13 -30.63
N ASP A 165 0.04 18.92 -29.82
CA ASP A 165 0.23 20.35 -30.03
C ASP A 165 1.24 20.61 -31.18
N PRO A 166 1.30 21.83 -31.76
CA PRO A 166 2.22 22.14 -32.86
C PRO A 166 3.71 21.94 -32.56
N ASP A 167 4.10 22.00 -31.29
CA ASP A 167 5.47 21.73 -30.81
C ASP A 167 5.75 20.23 -30.60
N GLY A 168 4.76 19.37 -30.81
CA GLY A 168 4.85 17.92 -30.62
C GLY A 168 4.43 17.44 -29.23
N ALA A 169 4.03 18.33 -28.31
CA ALA A 169 3.60 17.94 -26.97
C ALA A 169 2.32 17.09 -27.02
N LYS A 170 2.28 16.02 -26.22
CA LYS A 170 1.04 15.29 -25.91
C LYS A 170 0.24 16.12 -24.91
N HIS A 171 -0.85 16.70 -25.39
CA HIS A 171 -1.69 17.61 -24.63
C HIS A 171 -2.93 16.90 -24.09
N PHE A 172 -2.99 16.78 -22.77
CA PHE A 172 -4.10 16.23 -22.01
C PHE A 172 -4.96 17.33 -21.38
N THR A 173 -6.26 17.08 -21.26
CA THR A 173 -7.16 17.94 -20.49
C THR A 173 -7.76 17.17 -19.32
N MET A 174 -7.58 17.71 -18.12
CA MET A 174 -8.08 17.13 -16.88
C MET A 174 -8.97 18.15 -16.15
N THR A 175 -10.07 17.69 -15.58
CA THR A 175 -10.97 18.53 -14.80
C THR A 175 -11.18 17.92 -13.42
N ALA A 176 -10.71 18.59 -12.39
CA ALA A 176 -11.07 18.27 -11.01
C ALA A 176 -12.51 18.70 -10.77
N LYS A 177 -13.38 17.78 -10.34
CA LYS A 177 -14.78 18.09 -9.99
C LYS A 177 -15.30 17.10 -8.96
N GLN A 178 -16.15 17.59 -8.07
CA GLN A 178 -16.82 16.71 -7.12
C GLN A 178 -17.95 15.92 -7.80
N VAL A 179 -18.06 14.63 -7.46
CA VAL A 179 -19.19 13.77 -7.86
C VAL A 179 -19.63 12.91 -6.69
N MET A 180 -20.91 12.51 -6.67
CA MET A 180 -21.35 11.44 -5.78
C MET A 180 -20.99 10.11 -6.43
N TRP A 181 -19.94 9.47 -5.91
CA TRP A 181 -19.40 8.20 -6.41
C TRP A 181 -20.04 7.02 -5.68
N GLU A 182 -20.60 6.06 -6.43
CA GLU A 182 -21.19 4.86 -5.84
C GLU A 182 -20.08 3.85 -5.53
N VAL A 183 -19.67 3.74 -4.27
CA VAL A 183 -18.60 2.82 -3.83
C VAL A 183 -19.06 1.36 -3.84
N VAL A 184 -20.32 1.15 -3.47
CA VAL A 184 -21.03 -0.13 -3.56
C VAL A 184 -22.51 0.17 -3.78
N LYS A 185 -23.23 -0.70 -4.47
CA LYS A 185 -24.62 -0.51 -4.91
C LYS A 185 -25.50 0.10 -3.82
N GLY A 186 -26.09 1.26 -4.13
CA GLY A 186 -26.97 1.99 -3.21
C GLY A 186 -26.26 2.92 -2.23
N HIS A 187 -24.94 2.89 -2.16
CA HIS A 187 -24.13 3.71 -1.25
C HIS A 187 -23.21 4.62 -2.05
N ARG A 188 -23.46 5.93 -1.94
CA ARG A 188 -22.65 6.97 -2.59
C ARG A 188 -21.89 7.79 -1.56
N VAL A 189 -20.66 8.12 -1.89
CA VAL A 189 -19.77 8.99 -1.11
C VAL A 189 -19.42 10.22 -1.94
N LEU A 190 -19.07 11.32 -1.29
CA LEU A 190 -18.54 12.49 -1.99
C LEU A 190 -17.11 12.19 -2.47
N ALA A 191 -16.89 12.25 -3.78
CA ALA A 191 -15.58 12.03 -4.39
C ALA A 191 -14.98 13.32 -4.94
N TRP A 192 -13.69 13.52 -4.67
CA TRP A 192 -12.81 14.55 -5.23
C TRP A 192 -12.19 14.03 -6.53
N SER A 193 -13.02 13.84 -7.54
CA SER A 193 -12.65 13.11 -8.75
C SER A 193 -11.88 13.95 -9.78
N ILE A 194 -11.16 13.26 -10.66
CA ILE A 194 -10.70 13.82 -11.93
C ILE A 194 -11.57 13.25 -13.05
N ASN A 195 -12.06 14.13 -13.92
CA ASN A 195 -12.97 13.82 -15.02
C ASN A 195 -14.29 13.11 -14.61
N GLY A 196 -14.59 13.04 -13.31
CA GLY A 196 -15.81 12.41 -12.80
C GLY A 196 -15.66 10.92 -12.46
N THR A 197 -14.45 10.39 -12.43
CA THR A 197 -14.17 8.98 -12.11
C THR A 197 -13.25 8.86 -10.90
N VAL A 198 -13.37 7.73 -10.18
CA VAL A 198 -12.40 7.30 -9.18
C VAL A 198 -11.98 5.85 -9.51
N PRO A 199 -10.67 5.57 -9.68
CA PRO A 199 -9.60 6.55 -9.81
C PRO A 199 -9.82 7.47 -11.02
N GLY A 200 -9.05 8.55 -11.09
CA GLY A 200 -9.01 9.39 -12.27
C GLY A 200 -8.52 8.62 -13.52
N PRO A 201 -8.62 9.24 -14.72
CA PRO A 201 -8.14 8.64 -15.95
C PRO A 201 -6.63 8.34 -15.94
N MET A 202 -6.22 7.21 -16.51
CA MET A 202 -4.82 6.85 -16.64
C MET A 202 -4.13 7.71 -17.70
N ILE A 203 -2.99 8.30 -17.35
CA ILE A 203 -2.04 8.83 -18.34
C ILE A 203 -1.07 7.70 -18.70
N ARG A 204 -0.94 7.37 -19.98
CA ARG A 204 0.08 6.43 -20.47
C ARG A 204 0.86 7.05 -21.61
N VAL A 205 2.16 7.18 -21.41
CA VAL A 205 3.10 7.88 -22.30
C VAL A 205 4.34 7.02 -22.50
N THR A 206 5.23 7.45 -23.38
CA THR A 206 6.52 6.83 -23.62
C THR A 206 7.62 7.79 -23.15
N ALA A 207 8.69 7.26 -22.57
CA ALA A 207 9.86 8.06 -22.22
C ALA A 207 10.32 8.92 -23.42
N GLY A 208 10.70 10.17 -23.16
CA GLY A 208 11.00 11.19 -24.16
C GLY A 208 9.79 11.99 -24.65
N ASP A 209 8.57 11.62 -24.30
CA ASP A 209 7.40 12.44 -24.61
C ASP A 209 7.43 13.77 -23.85
N HIS A 210 7.15 14.85 -24.59
CA HIS A 210 6.82 16.15 -24.02
C HIS A 210 5.32 16.17 -23.70
N ILE A 211 4.98 16.49 -22.46
CA ILE A 211 3.63 16.40 -21.91
C ILE A 211 3.16 17.79 -21.51
N ARG A 212 1.93 18.11 -21.93
CA ARG A 212 1.21 19.31 -21.50
C ARG A 212 -0.12 18.92 -20.90
N VAL A 213 -0.43 19.37 -19.69
CA VAL A 213 -1.71 19.07 -19.04
C VAL A 213 -2.43 20.37 -18.72
N THR A 214 -3.52 20.64 -19.44
CA THR A 214 -4.48 21.67 -19.04
C THR A 214 -5.36 21.12 -17.92
N PHE A 215 -5.11 21.58 -16.70
CA PHE A 215 -5.85 21.19 -15.51
C PHE A 215 -6.82 22.28 -15.10
N ILE A 216 -8.11 21.94 -15.08
CA ILE A 216 -9.22 22.83 -14.78
C ILE A 216 -9.78 22.48 -13.40
N ASN A 217 -9.69 23.40 -12.45
CA ASN A 217 -10.19 23.20 -11.10
C ASN A 217 -11.67 23.62 -11.00
N HIS A 218 -12.59 22.67 -10.95
CA HIS A 218 -14.00 22.88 -10.62
C HIS A 218 -14.39 22.42 -9.20
N PHE A 219 -13.43 22.19 -8.32
CA PHE A 219 -13.73 22.04 -6.90
C PHE A 219 -14.17 23.38 -6.27
N PRO A 220 -14.85 23.32 -5.12
CA PRO A 220 -15.21 24.53 -4.37
C PRO A 220 -14.00 25.23 -3.71
N GLU A 221 -12.82 24.61 -3.74
CA GLU A 221 -11.61 25.10 -3.11
C GLU A 221 -10.38 24.95 -4.01
N ALA A 222 -9.23 25.42 -3.53
CA ALA A 222 -7.98 25.27 -4.25
C ALA A 222 -7.52 23.81 -4.30
N THR A 223 -6.68 23.50 -5.28
CA THR A 223 -6.03 22.18 -5.38
C THR A 223 -4.69 22.30 -6.13
N ALA A 224 -3.98 21.19 -6.26
CA ALA A 224 -2.85 21.01 -7.17
C ALA A 224 -2.65 19.52 -7.45
N ILE A 225 -2.13 19.17 -8.63
CA ILE A 225 -1.70 17.80 -8.95
C ILE A 225 -0.21 17.68 -8.72
N HIS A 226 0.22 16.72 -7.90
CA HIS A 226 1.59 16.22 -7.86
C HIS A 226 1.73 14.93 -8.69
N TRP A 227 2.88 14.79 -9.35
CA TRP A 227 3.21 13.69 -10.26
C TRP A 227 4.17 12.71 -9.57
N HIS A 228 3.61 11.88 -8.70
CA HIS A 228 4.35 11.01 -7.80
C HIS A 228 5.28 10.04 -8.53
N GLY A 229 6.57 10.15 -8.26
CA GLY A 229 7.63 9.28 -8.81
C GLY A 229 8.33 9.84 -10.07
N LEU A 230 7.82 10.92 -10.67
CA LEU A 230 8.45 11.52 -11.85
C LEU A 230 9.58 12.49 -11.46
N LEU A 231 10.69 12.43 -12.20
CA LEU A 231 11.81 13.36 -12.05
C LEU A 231 11.61 14.59 -12.96
N ILE A 232 10.80 15.54 -12.48
CA ILE A 232 10.41 16.75 -13.21
C ILE A 232 10.89 18.03 -12.53
N PRO A 233 10.93 19.19 -13.25
CA PRO A 233 11.30 20.46 -12.62
C PRO A 233 10.37 20.82 -11.46
N SER A 234 10.91 21.41 -10.39
CA SER A 234 10.12 21.76 -9.21
C SER A 234 8.94 22.69 -9.49
N ALA A 235 9.02 23.50 -10.56
CA ALA A 235 7.94 24.39 -10.98
C ALA A 235 6.70 23.63 -11.49
N GLU A 236 6.88 22.39 -11.94
CA GLU A 236 5.86 21.51 -12.50
C GLU A 236 5.44 20.40 -11.51
N ASP A 237 6.10 20.32 -10.36
CA ASP A 237 5.99 19.22 -9.40
C ASP A 237 4.66 19.17 -8.65
N GLY A 238 3.87 20.25 -8.69
CA GLY A 238 2.53 20.21 -8.08
C GLY A 238 2.43 20.65 -6.64
N VAL A 239 3.52 21.07 -6.00
CA VAL A 239 3.54 21.33 -4.55
C VAL A 239 3.27 22.81 -4.25
N PRO A 240 2.11 23.17 -3.68
CA PRO A 240 1.81 24.57 -3.41
C PRO A 240 2.76 25.17 -2.37
N GLY A 241 3.35 26.32 -2.70
CA GLY A 241 4.38 26.98 -1.88
C GLY A 241 5.81 26.56 -2.24
N ILE A 242 5.99 25.50 -3.03
CA ILE A 242 7.28 25.02 -3.53
C ILE A 242 7.15 24.82 -5.04
N GLY A 243 7.59 25.81 -5.83
CA GLY A 243 7.55 25.74 -7.29
C GLY A 243 6.25 26.22 -7.93
N GLN A 244 5.10 26.03 -7.29
CA GLN A 244 3.83 26.60 -7.75
C GLN A 244 2.95 27.18 -6.65
N LYS A 245 1.94 27.97 -7.03
CA LYS A 245 0.85 28.39 -6.14
C LYS A 245 -0.27 27.34 -6.17
N PRO A 246 -1.13 27.26 -5.14
CA PRO A 246 -2.37 26.49 -5.25
C PRO A 246 -3.19 26.99 -6.44
N ILE A 247 -3.89 26.09 -7.13
CA ILE A 247 -4.77 26.38 -8.25
C ILE A 247 -6.15 26.70 -7.67
N PRO A 248 -6.60 27.97 -7.64
CA PRO A 248 -7.84 28.33 -6.97
C PRO A 248 -9.07 27.74 -7.66
N ALA A 249 -10.19 27.70 -6.94
CA ALA A 249 -11.47 27.28 -7.50
C ALA A 249 -11.83 28.07 -8.77
N GLY A 250 -12.28 27.36 -9.81
CA GLY A 250 -12.63 27.91 -11.12
C GLY A 250 -11.45 28.33 -11.99
N GLN A 251 -10.21 28.13 -11.53
CA GLN A 251 -9.01 28.47 -12.30
C GLN A 251 -8.47 27.29 -13.09
N THR A 252 -7.65 27.61 -14.08
CA THR A 252 -6.93 26.64 -14.91
C THR A 252 -5.44 26.83 -14.72
N TYR A 253 -4.70 25.74 -14.71
CA TYR A 253 -3.24 25.70 -14.74
C TYR A 253 -2.78 24.78 -15.85
N VAL A 254 -1.60 25.04 -16.40
CA VAL A 254 -0.97 24.19 -17.41
C VAL A 254 0.33 23.66 -16.84
N TYR A 255 0.41 22.35 -16.69
CA TYR A 255 1.67 21.66 -16.42
C TYR A 255 2.38 21.37 -17.74
N ASP A 256 3.70 21.53 -17.78
CA ASP A 256 4.49 21.41 -19.00
C ASP A 256 5.88 20.81 -18.71
N PHE A 257 6.04 19.51 -18.96
CA PHE A 257 7.27 18.78 -18.64
C PHE A 257 7.54 17.63 -19.61
N THR A 258 8.76 17.12 -19.59
CA THR A 258 9.16 15.95 -20.39
C THR A 258 9.42 14.78 -19.46
N VAL A 259 8.95 13.59 -19.82
CA VAL A 259 9.31 12.34 -19.15
C VAL A 259 10.53 11.73 -19.82
N HIS A 260 11.37 11.03 -19.07
CA HIS A 260 12.66 10.53 -19.55
C HIS A 260 12.80 9.04 -19.26
N ASP A 261 13.92 8.45 -19.69
CA ASP A 261 14.18 7.02 -19.52
C ASP A 261 14.23 6.61 -18.02
N GLN A 262 14.66 7.51 -17.12
CA GLN A 262 14.63 7.22 -15.68
C GLN A 262 13.22 7.18 -15.09
N ASP A 263 12.24 7.73 -15.79
CA ASP A 263 10.84 7.77 -15.36
C ASP A 263 10.05 6.56 -15.86
N VAL A 264 10.66 5.63 -16.62
CA VAL A 264 9.98 4.41 -17.09
C VAL A 264 9.47 3.60 -15.89
N GLY A 265 8.17 3.27 -15.87
CA GLY A 265 7.57 2.50 -14.77
C GLY A 265 6.11 2.83 -14.47
N THR A 266 5.64 2.25 -13.36
CA THR A 266 4.36 2.58 -12.71
C THR A 266 4.53 3.81 -11.82
N HIS A 267 3.86 4.89 -12.17
CA HIS A 267 3.73 6.10 -11.38
C HIS A 267 2.26 6.43 -11.18
N TRP A 268 1.99 7.49 -10.45
CA TRP A 268 0.64 7.96 -10.22
C TRP A 268 0.65 9.46 -9.98
N TYR A 269 -0.53 10.07 -10.03
CA TYR A 269 -0.71 11.46 -9.68
C TYR A 269 -1.76 11.55 -8.58
N HIS A 270 -1.68 12.59 -7.75
CA HIS A 270 -2.65 12.82 -6.68
C HIS A 270 -2.71 14.30 -6.31
N SER A 271 -3.69 14.69 -5.47
CA SER A 271 -3.71 16.04 -4.92
C SER A 271 -2.45 16.27 -4.08
N HIS A 272 -1.88 17.48 -4.16
CA HIS A 272 -0.90 17.96 -3.17
C HIS A 272 -1.41 19.18 -2.39
N TYR A 273 -2.74 19.28 -2.24
CA TYR A 273 -3.44 20.30 -1.48
C TYR A 273 -4.58 19.67 -0.70
N ASP A 274 -4.64 19.97 0.60
CA ASP A 274 -5.54 19.32 1.56
C ASP A 274 -5.54 17.79 1.39
N ASP A 275 -4.34 17.20 1.49
CA ASP A 275 -4.07 15.81 1.14
C ASP A 275 -4.90 14.82 1.97
N ILE A 276 -5.24 15.22 3.20
CA ILE A 276 -6.06 14.43 4.12
C ILE A 276 -7.53 14.37 3.68
N GLN A 277 -7.98 15.32 2.86
CA GLN A 277 -9.34 15.33 2.31
C GLN A 277 -9.37 14.86 0.86
N GLN A 278 -8.55 15.44 -0.01
CA GLN A 278 -8.68 15.23 -1.45
C GLN A 278 -8.19 13.86 -1.89
N VAL A 279 -7.08 13.34 -1.33
CA VAL A 279 -6.55 12.01 -1.70
C VAL A 279 -7.47 10.88 -1.23
N PRO A 280 -7.85 10.76 0.07
CA PRO A 280 -8.89 9.80 0.49
C PRO A 280 -10.24 10.04 -0.18
N GLY A 281 -10.46 11.26 -0.67
CA GLY A 281 -11.61 11.63 -1.49
C GLY A 281 -11.62 11.04 -2.90
N GLY A 282 -10.56 10.38 -3.35
CA GLY A 282 -10.47 9.84 -4.71
C GLY A 282 -9.68 10.70 -5.70
N PHE A 283 -9.00 11.76 -5.23
CA PHE A 283 -8.10 12.54 -6.07
C PHE A 283 -6.77 11.81 -6.23
N TYR A 284 -6.79 10.82 -7.12
CA TYR A 284 -5.59 10.13 -7.60
C TYR A 284 -5.88 9.44 -8.94
N GLY A 285 -4.84 9.08 -9.68
CA GLY A 285 -4.95 8.27 -10.90
C GLY A 285 -3.58 7.83 -11.41
N ALA A 286 -3.56 6.85 -12.32
CA ALA A 286 -2.31 6.23 -12.77
C ALA A 286 -1.57 7.09 -13.78
N PHE A 287 -0.24 7.04 -13.71
CA PHE A 287 0.67 7.63 -14.68
C PHE A 287 1.69 6.56 -15.10
N ILE A 288 1.60 6.03 -16.30
CA ILE A 288 2.44 4.94 -16.78
C ILE A 288 3.40 5.47 -17.85
N VAL A 289 4.69 5.22 -17.66
CA VAL A 289 5.72 5.58 -18.64
C VAL A 289 6.29 4.30 -19.25
N ASP A 290 5.97 4.07 -20.52
CA ASP A 290 6.53 2.98 -21.30
C ASP A 290 7.97 3.32 -21.76
N PRO A 291 8.87 2.33 -21.86
CA PRO A 291 10.20 2.55 -22.43
C PRO A 291 10.13 2.85 -23.93
N ARG A 292 11.08 3.63 -24.43
CA ARG A 292 11.22 3.88 -25.86
C ARG A 292 11.55 2.60 -26.62
N PRO A 293 10.87 2.29 -27.75
CA PRO A 293 11.18 1.13 -28.57
C PRO A 293 12.65 1.06 -28.96
N GLY A 294 13.25 -0.14 -28.89
CA GLY A 294 14.64 -0.38 -29.28
C GLY A 294 15.70 0.07 -28.26
N THR A 295 15.30 0.58 -27.10
CA THR A 295 16.23 0.87 -25.99
C THR A 295 16.48 -0.37 -25.12
N PRO A 296 17.60 -0.43 -24.36
CA PRO A 296 17.82 -1.50 -23.38
C PRO A 296 16.66 -1.69 -22.40
N LEU A 297 16.02 -0.61 -21.96
CA LEU A 297 14.85 -0.64 -21.08
C LEU A 297 13.65 -1.32 -21.75
N ALA A 298 13.43 -1.11 -23.05
CA ALA A 298 12.36 -1.80 -23.76
C ALA A 298 12.56 -3.33 -23.82
N HIS A 299 13.80 -3.81 -23.79
CA HIS A 299 14.10 -5.24 -23.71
C HIS A 299 13.90 -5.82 -22.30
N GLN A 300 13.81 -4.96 -21.28
CA GLN A 300 13.57 -5.32 -19.88
C GLN A 300 12.11 -5.10 -19.47
N ALA A 301 11.29 -4.60 -20.40
CA ALA A 301 9.88 -4.31 -20.14
C ALA A 301 9.13 -5.57 -19.70
N ILE A 302 8.15 -5.39 -18.83
CA ILE A 302 7.29 -6.47 -18.38
C ILE A 302 6.41 -6.91 -19.55
N HIS A 303 6.60 -8.15 -20.01
CA HIS A 303 5.78 -8.75 -21.05
C HIS A 303 4.73 -9.66 -20.42
N ALA A 304 3.46 -9.27 -20.55
CA ALA A 304 2.31 -10.02 -20.06
C ALA A 304 1.18 -10.01 -21.11
N ASP A 305 0.33 -11.04 -21.07
CA ASP A 305 -0.82 -11.17 -21.98
C ASP A 305 -1.95 -10.22 -21.60
N VAL A 306 -2.09 -9.93 -20.30
CA VAL A 306 -3.09 -9.02 -19.75
C VAL A 306 -2.46 -8.17 -18.65
N GLU A 307 -2.89 -6.90 -18.57
CA GLU A 307 -2.43 -5.92 -17.60
C GLU A 307 -3.62 -5.31 -16.85
N TYR A 308 -3.48 -5.19 -15.53
CA TYR A 308 -4.44 -4.58 -14.63
C TYR A 308 -3.77 -3.51 -13.76
N THR A 309 -4.54 -2.52 -13.32
CA THR A 309 -4.08 -1.49 -12.39
C THR A 309 -5.07 -1.39 -11.26
N GLU A 310 -4.62 -1.65 -10.04
CA GLU A 310 -5.43 -1.70 -8.83
C GLU A 310 -4.95 -0.64 -7.84
N PHE A 311 -5.74 0.43 -7.71
CA PHE A 311 -5.60 1.40 -6.63
C PHE A 311 -6.18 0.82 -5.35
N ILE A 312 -5.37 0.80 -4.31
CA ILE A 312 -5.75 0.35 -2.97
C ILE A 312 -5.90 1.60 -2.12
N SER A 313 -7.11 1.86 -1.64
CA SER A 313 -7.40 3.10 -0.89
C SER A 313 -8.57 2.92 0.08
N THR A 314 -8.91 4.01 0.76
CA THR A 314 -10.09 4.15 1.61
C THR A 314 -10.88 5.39 1.18
N MET A 315 -12.21 5.27 1.20
CA MET A 315 -13.13 6.36 0.83
C MET A 315 -14.32 6.37 1.79
N ASP A 316 -14.45 7.41 2.60
CA ASP A 316 -15.57 7.63 3.53
C ASP A 316 -15.93 6.38 4.38
N GLY A 317 -14.90 5.74 4.94
CA GLY A 317 -15.03 4.53 5.77
C GLY A 317 -15.17 3.21 4.99
N TYR A 318 -15.20 3.24 3.66
CA TYR A 318 -15.12 2.04 2.82
C TYR A 318 -13.67 1.78 2.43
N TYR A 319 -13.26 0.51 2.48
CA TYR A 319 -12.02 0.05 1.86
C TYR A 319 -12.27 -0.27 0.40
N VAL A 320 -11.47 0.26 -0.52
CA VAL A 320 -11.81 0.23 -1.95
C VAL A 320 -10.64 -0.20 -2.84
N LEU A 321 -10.95 -1.06 -3.81
CA LEU A 321 -10.14 -1.30 -5.00
C LEU A 321 -10.70 -0.46 -6.13
N ASN A 322 -9.89 0.42 -6.72
CA ASN A 322 -10.32 1.28 -7.82
C ASN A 322 -11.63 2.04 -7.54
N GLY A 323 -11.75 2.61 -6.33
CA GLY A 323 -12.93 3.34 -5.87
C GLY A 323 -14.16 2.47 -5.59
N LYS A 324 -14.06 1.14 -5.68
CA LYS A 324 -15.15 0.21 -5.42
C LYS A 324 -14.86 -0.68 -4.23
N SER A 325 -15.91 -0.96 -3.48
CA SER A 325 -15.89 -1.95 -2.43
C SER A 325 -16.63 -3.21 -2.88
N PHE A 326 -16.13 -4.39 -2.49
CA PHE A 326 -16.77 -5.66 -2.82
C PHE A 326 -18.24 -5.67 -2.31
N PRO A 327 -19.20 -6.21 -3.07
CA PRO A 327 -19.07 -7.02 -4.29
C PRO A 327 -18.97 -6.26 -5.62
N ASP A 328 -18.88 -4.93 -5.61
CA ASP A 328 -18.94 -4.12 -6.84
C ASP A 328 -17.57 -3.81 -7.47
N THR A 329 -16.49 -4.30 -6.85
CA THR A 329 -15.15 -4.36 -7.42
C THR A 329 -15.12 -5.14 -8.73
N GLN A 330 -14.27 -4.73 -9.67
CA GLN A 330 -14.12 -5.42 -10.95
C GLN A 330 -13.17 -6.60 -10.82
N PRO A 331 -13.54 -7.79 -11.32
CA PRO A 331 -12.65 -8.95 -11.31
C PRO A 331 -11.51 -8.81 -12.33
N ILE A 332 -10.42 -9.49 -12.03
CA ILE A 332 -9.28 -9.70 -12.92
C ILE A 332 -9.61 -10.91 -13.80
N TYR A 333 -10.03 -10.66 -15.05
CA TYR A 333 -10.39 -11.69 -16.00
C TYR A 333 -9.16 -12.27 -16.71
N VAL A 334 -8.98 -13.58 -16.61
CA VAL A 334 -7.81 -14.27 -17.20
C VAL A 334 -8.24 -15.48 -18.00
N LYS A 335 -7.35 -15.96 -18.88
CA LYS A 335 -7.46 -17.27 -19.53
C LYS A 335 -6.34 -18.16 -19.01
N HIS A 336 -6.62 -19.46 -18.95
CA HIS A 336 -5.59 -20.45 -18.69
C HIS A 336 -4.41 -20.26 -19.65
N GLY A 337 -3.20 -20.24 -19.09
CA GLY A 337 -1.95 -20.08 -19.83
C GLY A 337 -1.49 -18.63 -20.02
N GLN A 338 -2.24 -17.64 -19.56
CA GLN A 338 -1.80 -16.25 -19.64
C GLN A 338 -0.79 -15.88 -18.56
N THR A 339 0.17 -15.03 -18.91
CA THR A 339 0.93 -14.23 -17.94
C THR A 339 0.13 -12.97 -17.63
N VAL A 340 -0.09 -12.72 -16.35
CA VAL A 340 -0.88 -11.59 -15.84
C VAL A 340 0.05 -10.61 -15.17
N HIS A 341 -0.07 -9.34 -15.53
CA HIS A 341 0.62 -8.22 -14.89
C HIS A 341 -0.39 -7.38 -14.11
N VAL A 342 -0.15 -7.14 -12.82
CA VAL A 342 -0.97 -6.26 -11.98
C VAL A 342 -0.09 -5.19 -11.36
N ARG A 343 -0.43 -3.93 -11.65
CA ARG A 343 0.15 -2.74 -11.02
C ARG A 343 -0.65 -2.43 -9.76
N LEU A 344 -0.05 -2.58 -8.59
CA LEU A 344 -0.65 -2.23 -7.30
C LEU A 344 -0.19 -0.83 -6.93
N ILE A 345 -1.12 0.07 -6.60
CA ILE A 345 -0.82 1.46 -6.22
C ILE A 345 -1.44 1.75 -4.85
N GLY A 346 -0.61 2.04 -3.87
CA GLY A 346 -1.00 2.36 -2.50
C GLY A 346 -1.49 3.81 -2.36
N ALA A 347 -2.74 4.08 -2.74
CA ALA A 347 -3.35 5.41 -2.62
C ALA A 347 -4.13 5.63 -1.31
N ASP A 348 -4.03 4.70 -0.35
CA ASP A 348 -4.46 4.97 1.02
C ASP A 348 -3.49 5.98 1.65
N ALA A 349 -4.00 7.02 2.30
CA ALA A 349 -3.17 8.08 2.86
C ALA A 349 -2.58 7.72 4.24
N THR A 350 -3.03 6.64 4.89
CA THR A 350 -2.82 6.42 6.33
C THR A 350 -2.35 5.03 6.71
N MET A 351 -2.65 4.01 5.91
CA MET A 351 -2.39 2.63 6.29
C MET A 351 -1.95 1.75 5.14
N MET A 352 -1.20 0.71 5.52
CA MET A 352 -0.77 -0.33 4.60
C MET A 352 -1.81 -1.43 4.46
N HIS A 353 -1.82 -2.06 3.29
CA HIS A 353 -2.77 -3.11 2.93
C HIS A 353 -2.01 -4.34 2.42
N PRO A 354 -1.93 -5.45 3.20
CA PRO A 354 -1.28 -6.68 2.76
C PRO A 354 -2.14 -7.43 1.74
N MET A 355 -1.87 -7.25 0.45
CA MET A 355 -2.65 -7.87 -0.63
C MET A 355 -2.22 -9.32 -0.84
N HIS A 356 -3.16 -10.25 -0.64
CA HIS A 356 -2.97 -11.70 -0.72
C HIS A 356 -3.76 -12.32 -1.88
N LEU A 357 -3.07 -13.07 -2.74
CA LEU A 357 -3.66 -13.78 -3.87
C LEU A 357 -3.79 -15.28 -3.57
N HIS A 358 -5.01 -15.80 -3.64
CA HIS A 358 -5.26 -17.22 -3.44
C HIS A 358 -4.82 -18.06 -4.65
N GLY A 359 -4.38 -19.29 -4.38
CA GLY A 359 -4.09 -20.29 -5.42
C GLY A 359 -2.88 -20.00 -6.30
N HIS A 360 -2.17 -18.89 -6.08
CA HIS A 360 -1.02 -18.50 -6.85
C HIS A 360 0.07 -17.99 -5.92
N PHE A 361 1.32 -18.19 -6.32
CA PHE A 361 2.36 -17.24 -5.97
C PHE A 361 2.48 -16.23 -7.12
N PHE A 362 2.81 -15.00 -6.77
CA PHE A 362 3.17 -13.96 -7.73
C PHE A 362 4.64 -13.55 -7.51
N ASN A 363 5.25 -13.01 -8.55
CA ASN A 363 6.56 -12.41 -8.48
C ASN A 363 6.41 -10.89 -8.48
N ILE A 364 6.98 -10.24 -7.49
CA ILE A 364 7.22 -8.79 -7.53
C ILE A 364 8.36 -8.56 -8.52
N VAL A 365 8.13 -7.75 -9.55
CA VAL A 365 9.09 -7.49 -10.63
C VAL A 365 9.57 -6.04 -10.67
N ALA A 366 8.79 -5.10 -10.14
CA ALA A 366 9.19 -3.71 -9.96
C ALA A 366 8.61 -3.13 -8.66
N GLU A 367 9.28 -2.10 -8.14
CA GLU A 367 8.90 -1.30 -6.97
C GLU A 367 9.14 0.17 -7.31
N ASP A 368 8.17 1.04 -7.05
CA ASP A 368 8.23 2.49 -7.31
C ASP A 368 8.70 2.83 -8.73
N GLY A 369 8.12 2.14 -9.70
CA GLY A 369 8.45 2.27 -11.13
C GLY A 369 9.76 1.61 -11.55
N HIS A 370 10.57 1.08 -10.64
CA HIS A 370 11.88 0.54 -10.95
C HIS A 370 11.93 -0.99 -10.91
N MET A 371 12.44 -1.59 -12.00
CA MET A 371 12.61 -3.05 -12.08
C MET A 371 13.56 -3.57 -11.00
N LEU A 372 13.15 -4.65 -10.32
CA LEU A 372 14.00 -5.35 -9.37
C LEU A 372 15.10 -6.11 -10.10
N ALA A 373 16.29 -6.19 -9.49
CA ALA A 373 17.41 -6.96 -10.03
C ALA A 373 17.07 -8.46 -10.19
N GLN A 374 16.23 -8.98 -9.30
CA GLN A 374 15.67 -10.33 -9.36
C GLN A 374 14.23 -10.29 -8.82
N PRO A 375 13.28 -10.98 -9.47
CA PRO A 375 11.92 -11.03 -8.96
C PRO A 375 11.82 -11.72 -7.59
N ILE A 376 10.92 -11.22 -6.75
CA ILE A 376 10.68 -11.77 -5.40
C ILE A 376 9.34 -12.48 -5.38
N GLN A 377 9.35 -13.79 -5.14
CA GLN A 377 8.12 -14.59 -5.07
C GLN A 377 7.43 -14.44 -3.71
N LYS A 378 6.14 -14.12 -3.72
CA LYS A 378 5.27 -14.04 -2.54
C LYS A 378 3.84 -14.50 -2.88
N ASP A 379 3.05 -14.72 -1.85
CA ASP A 379 1.58 -14.83 -1.95
C ASP A 379 0.87 -13.60 -1.35
N THR A 380 1.59 -12.80 -0.56
CA THR A 380 1.08 -11.65 0.20
C THR A 380 2.10 -10.52 0.19
N LEU A 381 1.66 -9.32 -0.15
CA LEU A 381 2.51 -8.12 -0.25
C LEU A 381 1.87 -6.96 0.51
N PRO A 382 2.48 -6.48 1.61
CA PRO A 382 2.14 -5.18 2.20
C PRO A 382 2.37 -4.06 1.18
N VAL A 383 1.30 -3.37 0.81
CA VAL A 383 1.37 -2.14 -0.01
C VAL A 383 1.19 -0.95 0.93
N ASN A 384 2.23 -0.15 1.14
CA ASN A 384 2.16 1.03 2.00
C ASN A 384 1.62 2.26 1.25
N PRO A 385 1.18 3.31 1.98
CA PRO A 385 0.88 4.62 1.39
C PRO A 385 2.03 5.12 0.52
N GLY A 386 1.74 5.41 -0.74
CA GLY A 386 2.69 5.95 -1.71
C GLY A 386 3.40 4.93 -2.58
N GLU A 387 3.54 3.69 -2.11
CA GLU A 387 4.30 2.66 -2.82
C GLU A 387 3.53 2.15 -4.05
N THR A 388 4.30 1.82 -5.09
CA THR A 388 3.79 1.05 -6.23
C THR A 388 4.55 -0.25 -6.37
N TYR A 389 3.84 -1.31 -6.74
CA TYR A 389 4.45 -2.60 -7.04
C TYR A 389 3.86 -3.18 -8.32
N ASP A 390 4.74 -3.66 -9.20
CA ASP A 390 4.35 -4.45 -10.36
C ASP A 390 4.52 -5.92 -10.00
N ILE A 391 3.41 -6.67 -9.97
CA ILE A 391 3.41 -8.11 -9.71
C ILE A 391 3.02 -8.89 -10.97
N THR A 392 3.64 -10.05 -11.17
CA THR A 392 3.30 -10.97 -12.26
C THR A 392 2.96 -12.36 -11.74
N PHE A 393 1.97 -13.00 -12.35
CA PHE A 393 1.67 -14.41 -12.09
C PHE A 393 1.22 -15.15 -13.36
N TYR A 394 1.41 -16.45 -13.37
CA TYR A 394 0.97 -17.32 -14.46
C TYR A 394 -0.40 -17.91 -14.13
N ALA A 395 -1.35 -17.70 -15.04
CA ALA A 395 -2.73 -18.17 -14.89
C ALA A 395 -2.82 -19.67 -15.21
N TRP A 396 -2.43 -20.52 -14.25
CA TRP A 396 -2.31 -21.97 -14.43
C TRP A 396 -3.59 -22.76 -14.21
N ALA A 397 -4.59 -22.18 -13.55
CA ALA A 397 -5.76 -22.95 -13.11
C ALA A 397 -6.71 -23.31 -14.27
N ALA A 398 -7.59 -24.29 -14.05
CA ALA A 398 -8.52 -24.76 -15.07
C ALA A 398 -9.53 -23.65 -15.45
N PRO A 399 -10.03 -23.61 -16.71
CA PRO A 399 -11.12 -22.74 -17.12
C PRO A 399 -12.30 -22.75 -16.14
N GLY A 400 -12.84 -21.57 -15.83
CA GLY A 400 -13.92 -21.41 -14.84
C GLY A 400 -13.50 -21.41 -13.37
N SER A 401 -12.20 -21.54 -13.05
CA SER A 401 -11.69 -21.36 -11.69
C SER A 401 -11.84 -19.90 -11.23
N ILE A 402 -12.02 -19.70 -9.92
CA ILE A 402 -12.14 -18.38 -9.29
C ILE A 402 -11.26 -18.35 -8.05
N TYR A 403 -10.40 -17.34 -7.92
CA TYR A 403 -9.54 -17.15 -6.75
C TYR A 403 -9.69 -15.73 -6.20
N PRO A 404 -9.92 -15.57 -4.89
CA PRO A 404 -9.89 -14.25 -4.25
C PRO A 404 -8.51 -13.59 -4.33
N PHE A 405 -8.51 -12.28 -4.53
CA PHE A 405 -7.35 -11.40 -4.34
C PHE A 405 -7.76 -10.26 -3.41
N HIS A 406 -7.23 -10.22 -2.19
CA HIS A 406 -7.80 -9.37 -1.15
C HIS A 406 -6.79 -8.87 -0.12
N CYS A 407 -7.13 -7.81 0.60
CA CYS A 407 -6.36 -7.36 1.75
C CYS A 407 -6.43 -8.38 2.91
N HIS A 408 -5.30 -8.70 3.53
CA HIS A 408 -5.21 -9.70 4.60
C HIS A 408 -5.34 -9.09 6.01
N ILE A 409 -5.76 -7.82 6.10
CA ILE A 409 -6.31 -7.27 7.34
C ILE A 409 -7.81 -7.55 7.33
N LEU A 410 -8.28 -8.47 8.17
CA LEU A 410 -9.63 -9.02 8.09
C LEU A 410 -10.74 -7.97 8.25
N SER A 411 -10.51 -6.92 9.03
CA SER A 411 -11.46 -5.80 9.16
C SER A 411 -11.61 -4.99 7.87
N HIS A 412 -10.68 -5.10 6.92
CA HIS A 412 -10.74 -4.41 5.62
C HIS A 412 -11.56 -5.20 4.60
N LEU A 413 -12.11 -6.36 4.99
CA LEU A 413 -12.96 -7.23 4.19
C LEU A 413 -14.45 -7.02 4.48
N MET A 414 -14.82 -5.85 5.01
CA MET A 414 -16.17 -5.53 5.44
C MET A 414 -16.55 -4.11 5.01
N ASN A 415 -17.79 -3.95 4.56
CA ASN A 415 -18.43 -2.65 4.39
C ASN A 415 -18.97 -2.14 5.74
N PRO A 416 -19.05 -0.81 5.94
CA PRO A 416 -19.72 -0.22 7.10
C PRO A 416 -21.11 -0.82 7.35
N GLY A 417 -21.34 -1.25 8.59
CA GLY A 417 -22.62 -1.83 9.02
C GLY A 417 -22.80 -3.33 8.74
N GLN A 418 -21.87 -3.97 8.01
CA GLN A 418 -21.91 -5.42 7.83
C GLN A 418 -21.52 -6.18 9.11
N THR A 419 -22.04 -7.40 9.26
CA THR A 419 -21.73 -8.29 10.39
C THR A 419 -21.54 -9.75 9.94
N GLY A 420 -20.74 -10.51 10.70
CA GLY A 420 -20.77 -11.98 10.78
C GLY A 420 -21.06 -12.79 9.50
N GLY A 421 -20.13 -12.80 8.54
CA GLY A 421 -20.15 -13.68 7.35
C GLY A 421 -20.39 -12.95 6.03
N GLU A 422 -20.80 -11.68 6.08
CA GLU A 422 -20.80 -10.80 4.92
C GLU A 422 -19.36 -10.44 4.51
N MET A 423 -19.15 -10.28 3.20
CA MET A 423 -17.88 -9.84 2.64
C MET A 423 -18.08 -8.47 1.98
N GLY A 424 -17.05 -7.64 2.10
CA GLY A 424 -16.98 -6.32 1.51
C GLY A 424 -15.54 -5.84 1.40
N GLY A 425 -15.34 -4.56 1.14
CA GLY A 425 -14.03 -3.92 1.21
C GLY A 425 -13.09 -4.31 0.07
N LEU A 426 -11.80 -4.46 0.42
CA LEU A 426 -10.68 -4.71 -0.49
C LEU A 426 -10.63 -6.19 -0.93
N ILE A 427 -11.55 -6.58 -1.79
CA ILE A 427 -11.59 -7.91 -2.42
C ILE A 427 -11.83 -7.71 -3.90
N THR A 428 -11.03 -8.36 -4.75
CA THR A 428 -11.39 -8.66 -6.12
C THR A 428 -11.25 -10.17 -6.37
N LEU A 429 -11.67 -10.64 -7.54
CA LEU A 429 -11.61 -12.03 -7.94
C LEU A 429 -10.74 -12.17 -9.18
N VAL A 430 -9.83 -13.14 -9.19
CA VAL A 430 -9.21 -13.62 -10.42
C VAL A 430 -10.14 -14.69 -11.01
N GLU A 431 -10.80 -14.36 -12.11
CA GLU A 431 -11.79 -15.21 -12.76
C GLU A 431 -11.26 -15.76 -14.08
N TYR A 432 -11.19 -17.09 -14.17
CA TYR A 432 -10.76 -17.78 -15.38
C TYR A 432 -11.93 -17.92 -16.35
N ALA A 433 -11.73 -17.49 -17.60
CA ALA A 433 -12.66 -17.74 -18.70
C ALA A 433 -13.00 -19.24 -18.79
N ARG A 434 -14.26 -19.55 -19.10
CA ARG A 434 -14.78 -20.92 -19.20
C ARG A 434 -14.45 -21.59 -20.52
#